data_AF-A0A0D3BGB8-F1
#
_entry.id   AF-A0A0D3BGB8-F1
#
_cell.length_a   1.000
_cell.length_b   1.000
_cell.length_c   1.000
_cell.angle_alpha   90.00
_cell.angle_beta   90.00
_cell.angle_gamma   90.00
#
_symmetry.space_group_name_H-M   'P 1'
#
loop_
_entity.id
_entity.type
_entity.pdbx_description
1 polymer ?
#
loop_
_entity_poly.entity_id
_entity_poly.type
_entity_poly.pdbx_seq_one_letter_code
_entity_poly.pdbx_strand_id
1 'polypeptide(L)'
;MAKGFSRVDQDAFKGGSDRIGGDLPRYKKDTVTIIQEYFLSDDILELIRSLENLGSLEYNSVFLKKLITLAMDRKNKEKEMASVLLSALHMEMFSTEDFINGFIMLLEST
;
A
#
# COMPACT_ATOMS: atom_id res chain seq x y z
N MET A 1 -26.11 -39.35 38.69
CA MET A 1 -26.22 -37.93 38.28
C MET A 1 -25.19 -37.67 37.20
N ALA A 2 -25.64 -37.58 35.96
CA ALA A 2 -24.79 -37.30 34.79
C ALA A 2 -24.45 -35.80 34.78
N LYS A 3 -23.18 -35.45 34.63
CA LYS A 3 -22.74 -34.07 34.42
C LYS A 3 -22.29 -33.93 32.97
N GLY A 4 -22.83 -32.90 32.34
CA GLY A 4 -22.98 -32.77 30.89
C GLY A 4 -21.68 -32.72 30.12
N PHE A 5 -21.72 -33.37 28.97
CA PHE A 5 -20.85 -33.15 27.83
C PHE A 5 -21.32 -31.85 27.15
N SER A 6 -20.47 -30.82 27.11
CA SER A 6 -20.67 -29.66 26.23
C SER A 6 -19.41 -29.45 25.42
N ARG A 7 -19.50 -29.86 24.15
CA ARG A 7 -18.56 -29.60 23.06
C ARG A 7 -18.87 -28.23 22.47
N VAL A 8 -18.30 -27.15 23.00
CA VAL A 8 -18.11 -25.93 22.20
C VAL A 8 -16.97 -25.12 22.84
N ASP A 9 -16.15 -24.49 21.99
CA ASP A 9 -15.18 -23.43 22.31
C ASP A 9 -13.77 -23.85 22.76
N GLN A 10 -13.04 -24.54 21.88
CA GLN A 10 -11.56 -24.56 21.91
C GLN A 10 -10.91 -24.46 20.52
N ASP A 11 -11.52 -23.72 19.58
CA ASP A 11 -10.91 -23.40 18.27
C ASP A 11 -10.66 -21.89 18.08
N ALA A 12 -10.48 -21.15 19.17
CA ALA A 12 -10.04 -19.76 19.10
C ALA A 12 -8.51 -19.69 19.26
N PHE A 13 -7.87 -19.04 18.30
CA PHE A 13 -6.45 -18.62 18.31
C PHE A 13 -5.41 -19.61 17.77
N LYS A 14 -5.57 -20.03 16.51
CA LYS A 14 -4.41 -20.41 15.69
C LYS A 14 -4.54 -19.87 14.27
N GLY A 15 -4.33 -18.57 14.13
CA GLY A 15 -4.33 -17.88 12.84
C GLY A 15 -3.38 -16.69 12.87
N GLY A 16 -2.08 -16.94 12.87
CA GLY A 16 -1.11 -15.84 12.89
C GLY A 16 0.32 -16.33 12.90
N SER A 17 0.82 -16.76 11.73
CA SER A 17 2.26 -16.74 11.42
C SER A 17 2.64 -17.14 9.98
N ASP A 18 1.69 -17.40 9.06
CA ASP A 18 2.01 -17.88 7.69
C ASP A 18 1.66 -16.93 6.54
N ARG A 19 1.16 -15.71 6.81
CA ARG A 19 0.73 -14.77 5.74
C ARG A 19 1.77 -13.70 5.35
N ILE A 20 2.82 -13.52 6.14
CA ILE A 20 3.73 -12.36 6.04
C ILE A 20 4.60 -12.38 4.76
N GLY A 21 4.71 -13.52 4.06
CA GLY A 21 5.43 -13.60 2.78
C GLY A 21 4.57 -13.42 1.52
N GLY A 22 3.25 -13.57 1.61
CA GLY A 22 2.35 -13.66 0.46
C GLY A 22 1.75 -12.33 -0.01
N ASP A 23 1.67 -11.34 0.89
CA ASP A 23 0.91 -10.11 0.64
C ASP A 23 1.73 -9.04 -0.12
N LEU A 24 3.05 -8.98 0.07
CA LEU A 24 3.90 -7.99 -0.61
C LEU A 24 3.92 -8.11 -2.15
N PRO A 25 4.05 -9.31 -2.77
CA PRO A 25 3.98 -9.44 -4.22
C PRO A 25 2.63 -8.99 -4.79
N ARG A 26 1.53 -9.29 -4.09
CA ARG A 26 0.19 -8.85 -4.46
C ARG A 26 0.06 -7.33 -4.32
N TYR A 27 0.48 -6.77 -3.19
CA TYR A 27 0.50 -5.33 -2.95
C TYR A 27 1.26 -4.58 -4.05
N LYS A 28 2.45 -5.07 -4.44
CA LYS A 28 3.26 -4.48 -5.52
C LYS A 28 2.54 -4.50 -6.86
N LYS A 29 1.77 -5.55 -7.15
CA LYS A 29 0.99 -5.66 -8.39
C LYS A 29 -0.19 -4.68 -8.36
N ASP A 30 -0.97 -4.69 -7.29
CA ASP A 30 -2.17 -3.86 -7.15
C ASP A 30 -1.80 -2.36 -7.13
N THR A 31 -0.68 -2.02 -6.47
CA THR A 31 -0.08 -0.66 -6.49
C THR A 31 0.20 -0.17 -7.91
N VAL A 32 0.75 -1.02 -8.77
CA VAL A 32 1.04 -0.63 -10.16
C VAL A 32 -0.23 -0.28 -10.90
N THR A 33 -1.29 -1.09 -10.72
CA THR A 33 -2.59 -0.84 -11.33
C THR A 33 -3.16 0.50 -10.85
N ILE A 34 -3.19 0.75 -9.55
CA ILE A 34 -3.71 1.99 -8.96
C ILE A 34 -2.97 3.23 -9.52
N ILE A 35 -1.63 3.18 -9.58
CA ILE A 35 -0.83 4.30 -10.10
C ILE A 35 -1.10 4.52 -11.59
N GLN A 36 -1.23 3.44 -12.37
CA GLN A 36 -1.52 3.54 -13.79
C GLN A 36 -2.90 4.14 -14.06
N GLU A 37 -3.92 3.74 -13.30
CA GLU A 37 -5.26 4.30 -13.38
C GLU A 37 -5.25 5.79 -13.04
N TYR A 38 -4.53 6.19 -11.99
CA TYR A 38 -4.35 7.60 -11.66
C TYR A 38 -3.70 8.41 -12.78
N PHE A 39 -2.66 7.89 -13.44
CA PHE A 39 -2.06 8.59 -14.59
C PHE A 39 -3.01 8.75 -15.79
N LEU A 40 -4.07 7.94 -15.87
CA LEU A 40 -5.09 8.04 -16.91
C LEU A 40 -6.25 8.95 -16.51
N SER A 41 -6.65 8.94 -15.24
CA SER A 41 -7.84 9.64 -14.73
C SER A 41 -7.54 11.01 -14.12
N ASP A 42 -6.32 11.22 -13.60
CA ASP A 42 -5.96 12.34 -12.72
C ASP A 42 -6.86 12.46 -11.47
N ASP A 43 -7.43 11.34 -11.03
CA ASP A 43 -8.33 11.30 -9.87
C ASP A 43 -7.58 10.87 -8.60
N ILE A 44 -7.19 11.86 -7.80
CA ILE A 44 -6.48 11.65 -6.52
C ILE A 44 -7.39 10.98 -5.49
N LEU A 45 -8.68 11.31 -5.45
CA LEU A 45 -9.61 10.81 -4.44
C LEU A 45 -9.88 9.32 -4.65
N GLU A 46 -10.02 8.89 -5.90
CA GLU A 46 -10.21 7.48 -6.22
C GLU A 46 -8.95 6.64 -5.93
N LEU A 47 -7.77 7.21 -6.18
CA LEU A 47 -6.52 6.56 -5.79
C LEU A 47 -6.41 6.39 -4.27
N ILE A 48 -6.73 7.44 -3.50
CA ILE A 48 -6.73 7.39 -2.02
C ILE A 48 -7.66 6.28 -1.53
N ARG A 49 -8.90 6.23 -2.03
CA ARG A 49 -9.85 5.15 -1.70
C ARG A 49 -9.33 3.77 -2.05
N SER A 50 -8.68 3.65 -3.21
CA SER A 50 -8.09 2.38 -3.65
C SER A 50 -6.97 1.93 -2.71
N LEU A 51 -6.16 2.85 -2.19
CA LEU A 51 -5.13 2.56 -1.20
C LEU A 51 -5.70 2.19 0.18
N GLU A 52 -6.74 2.89 0.63
CA GLU A 52 -7.46 2.55 1.87
C GLU A 52 -8.02 1.11 1.79
N ASN A 53 -8.64 0.77 0.65
CA ASN A 53 -9.20 -0.55 0.41
C ASN A 53 -8.14 -1.64 0.28
N LEU A 54 -6.93 -1.30 -0.19
CA LEU A 54 -5.80 -2.24 -0.27
C LEU A 54 -5.33 -2.66 1.13
N GLY A 55 -5.52 -1.81 2.15
CA GLY A 55 -5.45 -2.20 3.56
C GLY A 55 -4.09 -2.69 4.02
N SER A 56 -3.01 -1.94 3.75
CA SER A 56 -1.65 -2.32 4.15
C SER A 56 -0.74 -1.12 4.42
N LEU A 57 -0.91 -0.51 5.60
CA LEU A 57 -0.10 0.63 6.06
C LEU A 57 1.41 0.31 6.10
N GLU A 58 1.78 -0.96 6.34
CA GLU A 58 3.17 -1.42 6.37
C GLU A 58 3.90 -1.31 5.01
N TYR A 59 3.18 -1.07 3.91
CA TYR A 59 3.75 -0.95 2.58
C TYR A 59 3.64 0.45 1.96
N ASN A 60 3.27 1.47 2.74
CA ASN A 60 3.17 2.86 2.27
C ASN A 60 4.46 3.35 1.58
N SER A 61 5.62 3.09 2.19
CA SER A 61 6.92 3.43 1.58
C SER A 61 7.19 2.68 0.27
N VAL A 62 6.68 1.45 0.14
CA VAL A 62 6.78 0.66 -1.11
C VAL A 62 5.97 1.30 -2.22
N PHE A 63 4.76 1.80 -1.88
CA PHE A 63 3.93 2.56 -2.80
C PHE A 63 4.66 3.82 -3.29
N LEU A 64 5.21 4.62 -2.37
CA LEU A 64 5.91 5.86 -2.71
C LEU A 64 7.08 5.62 -3.67
N LYS A 65 7.93 4.64 -3.34
CA LYS A 65 9.00 4.22 -4.25
C LYS A 65 8.43 3.90 -5.63
N LYS A 66 7.37 3.09 -5.71
CA LYS A 66 6.80 2.62 -6.97
C LYS A 66 6.20 3.76 -7.80
N LEU A 67 5.49 4.69 -7.16
CA LEU A 67 4.95 5.89 -7.79
C LEU A 67 6.06 6.70 -8.46
N ILE A 68 7.13 7.00 -7.72
CA ILE A 68 8.24 7.81 -8.22
C ILE A 68 8.96 7.08 -9.35
N THR A 69 9.25 5.79 -9.22
CA THR A 69 9.85 5.00 -10.30
C THR A 69 9.01 5.04 -11.57
N LEU A 70 7.70 4.78 -11.48
CA LEU A 70 6.82 4.77 -12.64
C LEU A 70 6.65 6.15 -13.28
N ALA A 71 6.69 7.22 -12.51
CA ALA A 71 6.63 8.59 -13.02
C ALA A 71 7.93 8.98 -13.75
N MET A 72 9.08 8.56 -13.22
CA MET A 72 10.40 8.92 -13.76
C MET A 72 10.65 8.35 -15.16
N ASP A 73 10.09 7.17 -15.47
CA ASP A 73 10.15 6.51 -16.78
C ASP A 73 9.20 7.14 -17.83
N ARG A 74 8.42 8.16 -17.45
CA ARG A 74 7.37 8.77 -18.29
C ARG A 74 7.67 10.24 -18.64
N LYS A 75 6.68 10.94 -19.21
CA LYS A 75 6.80 12.34 -19.66
C LYS A 75 6.65 13.30 -18.48
N ASN A 76 6.90 14.59 -18.74
CA ASN A 76 6.82 15.64 -17.72
C ASN A 76 5.45 15.72 -17.03
N LYS A 77 4.37 15.40 -17.76
CA LYS A 77 3.01 15.38 -17.20
C LYS A 77 2.91 14.39 -16.03
N GLU A 78 3.33 13.14 -16.21
CA GLU A 78 3.21 12.13 -15.14
C GLU A 78 4.14 12.43 -13.96
N LYS A 79 5.27 13.09 -14.20
CA LYS A 79 6.16 13.58 -13.13
C LYS A 79 5.48 14.69 -12.30
N GLU A 80 4.79 15.61 -12.96
CA GLU A 80 4.00 16.66 -12.29
C GLU A 80 2.83 16.05 -11.50
N MET A 81 2.07 15.14 -12.11
CA MET A 81 0.99 14.39 -11.43
C MET A 81 1.51 13.67 -10.20
N ALA A 82 2.66 12.99 -10.29
CA ALA A 82 3.28 12.35 -9.14
C ALA A 82 3.67 13.37 -8.06
N SER A 83 4.21 14.54 -8.41
CA SER A 83 4.52 15.59 -7.44
C SER A 83 3.28 16.12 -6.71
N VAL A 84 2.17 16.32 -7.43
CA VAL A 84 0.89 16.76 -6.86
C VAL A 84 0.36 15.67 -5.91
N LEU A 85 0.36 14.42 -6.36
CA LEU A 85 -0.10 13.29 -5.56
C LEU A 85 0.73 13.09 -4.29
N LEU A 86 2.07 13.21 -4.36
CA LEU A 86 2.94 13.15 -3.18
C LEU A 86 2.56 14.20 -2.14
N SER A 87 2.21 15.41 -2.57
CA SER A 87 1.76 16.47 -1.67
C SER A 87 0.41 16.13 -1.02
N ALA A 88 -0.53 15.58 -1.80
CA ALA A 88 -1.83 15.15 -1.28
C ALA A 88 -1.70 14.00 -0.27
N LEU A 89 -0.88 12.98 -0.57
CA LEU A 89 -0.70 11.82 0.30
C LEU A 89 -0.05 12.18 1.64
N HIS A 90 0.86 13.15 1.67
CA HIS A 90 1.48 13.64 2.91
C HIS A 90 0.46 14.32 3.84
N MET A 91 -0.56 14.96 3.27
CA MET A 91 -1.62 15.63 4.04
C MET A 91 -2.71 14.67 4.51
N GLU A 92 -3.08 13.68 3.69
CA GLU A 92 -4.28 12.86 3.92
C GLU A 92 -4.00 11.52 4.60
N MET A 93 -2.89 10.84 4.30
CA MET A 93 -2.74 9.41 4.64
C MET A 93 -1.36 9.00 5.17
N PHE A 94 -0.29 9.55 4.62
CA PHE A 94 1.07 9.01 4.81
C PHE A 94 1.87 9.91 5.75
N SER A 95 2.59 9.29 6.67
CA SER A 95 3.43 9.99 7.63
C SER A 95 4.72 10.49 6.98
N THR A 96 5.38 11.48 7.59
CA THR A 96 6.72 11.92 7.16
C THR A 96 7.74 10.77 7.16
N GLU A 97 7.61 9.80 8.08
CA GLU A 97 8.47 8.63 8.14
C GLU A 97 8.29 7.72 6.91
N ASP A 98 7.04 7.52 6.45
CA ASP A 98 6.75 6.76 5.23
C ASP A 98 7.47 7.36 4.01
N PHE A 99 7.48 8.69 3.90
CA PHE A 99 8.17 9.42 2.84
C PHE A 99 9.68 9.24 2.93
N ILE A 100 10.28 9.47 4.10
CA ILE A 100 11.71 9.30 4.30
C ILE A 100 12.12 7.88 3.89
N ASN A 101 11.42 6.87 4.40
CA ASN A 101 11.68 5.48 4.06
C ASN A 101 11.48 5.19 2.58
N GLY A 102 10.42 5.73 1.96
CA GLY A 102 10.17 5.58 0.52
C GLY A 102 11.29 6.16 -0.35
N PHE A 103 11.82 7.33 0.02
CA PHE A 103 12.96 7.95 -0.67
C PHE A 103 14.28 7.21 -0.42
N ILE A 104 14.54 6.74 0.81
CA ILE A 104 15.70 5.88 1.11
C ILE A 104 15.64 4.63 0.23
N MET A 105 14.49 3.94 0.21
CA MET A 105 14.30 2.76 -0.62
C MET A 105 14.53 3.06 -2.12
N LEU A 106 14.15 4.25 -2.60
CA LEU A 106 14.40 4.66 -3.98
C LEU A 106 15.91 4.83 -4.26
N LEU A 107 16.64 5.50 -3.37
CA LEU A 107 18.08 5.76 -3.50
C LEU A 107 18.92 4.47 -3.41
N GLU A 108 18.52 3.56 -2.52
CA GLU A 108 19.19 2.25 -2.34
C GLU A 108 18.91 1.26 -3.48
N SER A 109 17.97 1.56 -4.38
CA SER A 109 17.60 0.67 -5.50
C SER A 109 18.52 0.78 -6.72
N THR A 110 19.79 1.17 -6.50
CA THR A 110 20.82 1.29 -7.54
C THR A 110 21.49 -0.04 -7.81
#